data_AF-A0A2V9DG86-F1
#
_entry.id   AF-A0A2V9DG86-F1
#
_cell.length_a   1.000
_cell.length_b   1.000
_cell.length_c   1.000
_cell.angle_alpha   90.00
_cell.angle_beta   90.00
_cell.angle_gamma   90.00
#
_symmetry.space_group_name_H-M   'P 1'
#
loop_
_entity.id
_entity.type
_entity.pdbx_description
1 polymer ?
#
loop_
_entity_poly.entity_id
_entity_poly.type
_entity_poly.pdbx_seq_one_letter_code
_entity_poly.pdbx_strand_id
1 'polypeptide(L)'
;MLLPGICFSIMFFILFACALLRPAQALAADKPVAWKPIQQALLRVDDQPVKNWNVYLENKKGDPLLLQMGNRFLLIQVHERRIFELAPARIEHKGPELLWDPANLPAEPLATSNWIIRDVGFAYRIDVRLAAENHVVDLQLPHPMDLRYL
;
A
#
# COMPACT_ATOMS: atom_id res chain seq x y z
N MET A 1 -1.75 84.68 -5.79
CA MET A 1 -2.68 84.56 -4.66
C MET A 1 -3.64 83.40 -4.94
N LEU A 2 -3.76 82.48 -3.97
CA LEU A 2 -4.76 81.40 -3.80
C LEU A 2 -4.73 80.14 -4.69
N LEU A 3 -4.10 79.08 -4.16
CA LEU A 3 -4.65 77.70 -4.03
C LEU A 3 -5.73 77.67 -2.91
N PRO A 4 -6.54 76.61 -2.64
CA PRO A 4 -6.58 75.26 -3.23
C PRO A 4 -8.02 74.69 -3.48
N GLY A 5 -8.09 73.58 -4.23
CA GLY A 5 -9.30 72.77 -4.43
C GLY A 5 -8.99 71.27 -4.37
N ILE A 6 -8.60 70.81 -3.19
CA ILE A 6 -8.78 69.47 -2.60
C ILE A 6 -9.25 68.37 -3.59
N CYS A 7 -8.29 67.72 -4.24
CA CYS A 7 -8.47 66.35 -4.77
C CYS A 7 -7.80 65.39 -3.79
N PHE A 8 -8.41 65.27 -2.60
CA PHE A 8 -7.97 64.40 -1.53
C PHE A 8 -8.90 63.19 -1.53
N SER A 9 -8.38 62.04 -1.95
CA SER A 9 -8.88 60.67 -1.72
C SER A 9 -8.90 59.84 -3.00
N ILE A 10 -7.74 59.44 -3.49
CA ILE A 10 -7.52 58.04 -3.90
C ILE A 10 -6.08 57.67 -3.50
N MET A 11 -5.79 57.79 -2.20
CA MET A 11 -4.61 57.19 -1.58
C MET A 11 -5.09 56.02 -0.73
N PHE A 12 -5.35 54.88 -1.35
CA PHE A 12 -5.28 53.56 -0.71
C PHE A 12 -5.51 52.49 -1.79
N PHE A 13 -4.89 51.33 -1.63
CA PHE A 13 -4.85 50.20 -2.57
C PHE A 13 -3.87 50.37 -3.74
N ILE A 14 -2.65 49.89 -3.54
CA ILE A 14 -2.06 48.74 -4.26
C ILE A 14 -0.69 48.53 -3.59
N LEU A 15 -0.72 47.91 -2.41
CA LEU A 15 0.48 47.54 -1.65
C LEU A 15 0.18 46.19 -0.99
N PHE A 16 -0.08 45.15 -1.77
CA PHE A 16 -0.09 43.76 -1.27
C PHE A 16 -0.08 42.77 -2.44
N ALA A 17 1.05 42.66 -3.14
CA ALA A 17 1.28 41.60 -4.12
C ALA A 17 2.72 41.11 -4.05
N CYS A 18 3.24 40.91 -2.84
CA CYS A 18 4.50 40.20 -2.65
C CYS A 18 4.23 38.83 -2.00
N ALA A 19 4.34 37.82 -2.85
CA ALA A 19 4.85 36.50 -2.51
C ALA A 19 4.10 35.73 -1.40
N LEU A 20 2.96 35.15 -1.77
CA LEU A 20 2.56 33.84 -1.27
C LEU A 20 3.48 32.75 -1.88
N LEU A 21 4.79 32.81 -1.62
CA LEU A 21 5.63 31.64 -1.78
C LEU A 21 5.39 30.78 -0.54
N ARG A 22 4.39 29.90 -0.64
CA ARG A 22 4.23 28.81 0.32
C ARG A 22 5.54 28.02 0.34
N PRO A 23 6.23 27.89 1.49
CA PRO A 23 7.32 26.93 1.57
C PRO A 23 6.70 25.56 1.26
N ALA A 24 7.17 24.93 0.20
CA ALA A 24 6.89 23.51 -0.03
C ALA A 24 7.43 22.78 1.21
N GLN A 25 6.54 22.33 2.07
CA GLN A 25 6.92 21.40 3.12
C GLN A 25 7.43 20.16 2.39
N ALA A 26 8.76 20.00 2.36
CA ALA A 26 9.36 18.73 2.04
C ALA A 26 8.84 17.76 3.10
N LEU A 27 7.80 17.00 2.75
CA LEU A 27 7.39 15.84 3.51
C LEU A 27 8.64 15.00 3.65
N ALA A 28 9.11 14.83 4.88
CA ALA A 28 10.17 13.88 5.16
C ALA A 28 9.70 12.55 4.56
N ALA A 29 10.36 12.10 3.50
CA ALA A 29 10.08 10.80 2.92
C ALA A 29 10.39 9.79 4.03
N ASP A 30 9.34 9.19 4.60
CA ASP A 30 9.51 8.13 5.57
C ASP A 30 10.33 7.01 4.91
N LYS A 31 11.18 6.37 5.70
CA LYS A 31 12.08 5.34 5.18
C LYS A 31 11.24 4.16 4.69
N PRO A 32 11.59 3.55 3.54
CA PRO A 32 10.95 2.32 3.08
C PRO A 32 10.95 1.26 4.17
N VAL A 33 9.79 0.64 4.37
CA VAL A 33 9.57 -0.41 5.36
C VAL A 33 10.14 -1.72 4.84
N ALA A 34 10.77 -2.50 5.72
CA ALA A 34 11.31 -3.82 5.38
C ALA A 34 10.25 -4.92 5.57
N TRP A 35 10.07 -5.74 4.54
CA TRP A 35 9.15 -6.86 4.47
C TRP A 35 9.93 -8.17 4.42
N LYS A 36 9.70 -9.04 5.39
CA LYS A 36 10.45 -10.28 5.60
C LYS A 36 9.69 -11.48 5.04
N PRO A 37 10.36 -12.42 4.37
CA PRO A 37 9.70 -13.55 3.76
C PRO A 37 9.15 -14.50 4.82
N ILE A 38 7.94 -15.02 4.57
CA ILE A 38 7.30 -16.03 5.39
C ILE A 38 7.76 -17.39 4.87
N GLN A 39 8.60 -18.06 5.65
CA GLN A 39 9.07 -19.40 5.32
C GLN A 39 7.92 -20.39 5.40
N GLN A 40 7.96 -21.46 4.60
CA GLN A 40 6.97 -22.55 4.61
C GLN A 40 5.53 -22.13 4.24
N ALA A 41 5.32 -20.93 3.72
CA ALA A 41 4.07 -20.57 3.07
C ALA A 41 3.89 -21.41 1.79
N LEU A 42 2.65 -21.58 1.34
CA LEU A 42 2.32 -22.18 0.05
C LEU A 42 1.36 -21.28 -0.73
N LEU A 43 1.55 -21.19 -2.05
CA LEU A 43 0.69 -20.45 -2.96
C LEU A 43 0.19 -21.35 -4.07
N ARG A 44 -1.13 -21.27 -4.30
CA ARG A 44 -1.81 -21.79 -5.47
C ARG A 44 -2.62 -20.69 -6.14
N VAL A 45 -2.73 -20.75 -7.45
CA VAL A 45 -3.69 -19.98 -8.24
C VAL A 45 -4.49 -20.95 -9.07
N ASP A 46 -5.82 -20.91 -8.96
CA ASP A 46 -6.75 -21.88 -9.57
C ASP A 46 -6.31 -23.34 -9.30
N ASP A 47 -6.00 -23.61 -8.04
CA ASP A 47 -5.53 -24.91 -7.55
C ASP A 47 -4.19 -25.40 -8.13
N GLN A 48 -3.49 -24.57 -8.91
CA GLN A 48 -2.18 -24.87 -9.47
C GLN A 48 -1.05 -24.21 -8.67
N PRO A 49 0.06 -24.92 -8.38
CA PRO A 49 1.20 -24.30 -7.71
C PRO A 49 1.85 -23.22 -8.58
N VAL A 50 2.22 -22.11 -7.96
CA VAL A 50 2.95 -21.03 -8.65
C VAL A 50 4.46 -21.31 -8.55
N LYS A 51 5.22 -21.08 -9.63
CA LYS A 51 6.68 -21.38 -9.66
C LYS A 51 7.54 -20.32 -8.99
N ASN A 52 7.33 -19.05 -9.34
CA ASN A 52 8.16 -17.94 -8.89
C ASN A 52 7.30 -17.02 -8.04
N TRP A 53 7.30 -17.25 -6.73
CA TRP A 53 6.50 -16.48 -5.80
C TRP A 53 7.14 -16.45 -4.42
N ASN A 54 6.72 -15.49 -3.61
CA ASN A 54 7.03 -15.43 -2.19
C ASN A 54 5.98 -14.56 -1.49
N VAL A 55 5.81 -14.71 -0.18
CA VAL A 55 4.94 -13.84 0.62
C VAL A 55 5.72 -13.28 1.79
N TYR A 56 5.46 -12.02 2.12
CA TYR A 56 6.22 -11.26 3.08
C TYR A 56 5.31 -10.61 4.12
N LEU A 57 5.86 -10.41 5.32
CA LEU A 57 5.24 -9.64 6.41
C LEU A 57 6.16 -8.49 6.80
N GLU A 58 5.57 -7.33 7.09
CA GLU A 58 6.30 -6.20 7.68
C GLU A 58 6.71 -6.53 9.13
N ASN A 59 5.79 -7.09 9.89
CA ASN A 59 5.94 -7.33 11.32
C ASN A 59 5.21 -8.62 11.75
N LYS A 60 5.35 -9.01 13.03
CA LYS A 60 4.84 -10.29 13.55
C LYS A 60 3.30 -10.45 13.54
N LYS A 61 2.52 -9.39 13.27
CA LYS A 61 1.05 -9.42 13.28
C LYS A 61 0.43 -10.10 12.07
N GLY A 62 1.16 -10.26 10.96
CA GLY A 62 0.69 -11.01 9.80
C GLY A 62 -0.39 -10.34 8.94
N ASP A 63 -0.67 -9.04 9.15
CA ASP A 63 -1.54 -8.22 8.29
C ASP A 63 -0.99 -6.77 8.28
N PRO A 64 -0.69 -6.16 7.11
CA PRO A 64 -0.84 -6.69 5.76
C PRO A 64 0.18 -7.77 5.40
N LEU A 65 -0.14 -8.52 4.35
CA LEU A 65 0.79 -9.42 3.65
C LEU A 65 1.17 -8.81 2.30
N LEU A 66 2.42 -9.00 1.89
CA LEU A 66 2.88 -8.65 0.55
C LEU A 66 3.16 -9.92 -0.23
N LEU A 67 2.38 -10.20 -1.27
CA LEU A 67 2.53 -11.37 -2.13
C LEU A 67 3.25 -10.98 -3.42
N GLN A 68 4.34 -11.66 -3.73
CA GLN A 68 5.03 -11.57 -5.02
C GLN A 68 4.69 -12.80 -5.87
N MET A 69 4.30 -12.58 -7.13
CA MET A 69 4.12 -13.60 -8.16
C MET A 69 4.85 -13.16 -9.43
N GLY A 70 6.05 -13.67 -9.66
CA GLY A 70 6.94 -13.16 -10.71
C GLY A 70 7.25 -11.67 -10.52
N ASN A 71 6.80 -10.84 -11.45
CA ASN A 71 6.93 -9.38 -11.40
C ASN A 71 5.66 -8.67 -10.89
N ARG A 72 4.65 -9.42 -10.43
CA ARG A 72 3.40 -8.86 -9.90
C ARG A 72 3.45 -8.86 -8.37
N PHE A 73 3.03 -7.77 -7.76
CA PHE A 73 3.04 -7.60 -6.31
C PHE A 73 1.66 -7.20 -5.82
N LEU A 74 1.12 -7.97 -4.89
CA LEU A 74 -0.19 -7.76 -4.30
C LEU A 74 -0.05 -7.51 -2.80
N LEU A 75 -0.47 -6.34 -2.34
CA LEU A 75 -0.63 -6.09 -0.91
C LEU A 75 -2.02 -6.58 -0.49
N ILE A 76 -2.05 -7.55 0.41
CA ILE A 76 -3.27 -8.19 0.90
C ILE A 76 -3.52 -7.68 2.31
N GLN A 77 -4.58 -6.90 2.47
CA GLN A 77 -5.16 -6.50 3.74
C GLN A 77 -6.25 -7.50 4.08
N VAL A 78 -5.91 -8.48 4.91
CA VAL A 78 -6.75 -9.66 5.13
C VAL A 78 -7.98 -9.28 5.95
N HIS A 79 -7.83 -8.45 6.98
CA HIS A 79 -8.93 -8.01 7.83
C HIS A 79 -9.97 -7.19 7.05
N GLU A 80 -9.52 -6.20 6.27
CA GLU A 80 -10.39 -5.36 5.46
C GLU A 80 -10.85 -6.03 4.16
N ARG A 81 -10.35 -7.24 3.86
CA ARG A 81 -10.64 -8.00 2.63
C ARG A 81 -10.37 -7.17 1.37
N ARG A 82 -9.23 -6.46 1.38
CA ARG A 82 -8.78 -5.63 0.25
C ARG A 82 -7.46 -6.15 -0.29
N ILE A 83 -7.31 -6.09 -1.60
CA ILE A 83 -6.05 -6.38 -2.27
C ILE A 83 -5.69 -5.17 -3.11
N PHE A 84 -4.44 -4.73 -3.05
CA PHE A 84 -3.91 -3.65 -3.87
C PHE A 84 -2.81 -4.20 -4.76
N GLU A 85 -2.80 -3.81 -6.03
CA GLU A 85 -1.69 -4.11 -6.92
C GLU A 85 -0.63 -3.02 -6.84
N LEU A 86 0.58 -3.40 -6.42
CA LEU A 86 1.68 -2.47 -6.24
C LEU A 86 2.51 -2.37 -7.53
N ALA A 87 2.94 -1.15 -7.85
CA ALA A 87 3.85 -0.93 -8.96
C ALA A 87 5.22 -1.58 -8.68
N PRO A 88 5.72 -2.51 -9.53
CA PRO A 88 6.99 -3.21 -9.28
C PRO A 88 8.18 -2.26 -9.16
N ALA A 89 8.15 -1.13 -9.86
CA ALA A 89 9.18 -0.10 -9.81
C ALA A 89 9.31 0.60 -8.44
N ARG A 90 8.35 0.41 -7.53
CA ARG A 90 8.36 0.96 -6.17
C ARG A 90 8.83 -0.06 -5.12
N ILE A 91 9.21 -1.25 -5.54
CA ILE A 91 9.62 -2.35 -4.65
C ILE A 91 11.10 -2.61 -4.87
N GLU A 92 11.88 -2.43 -3.82
CA GLU A 92 13.32 -2.71 -3.85
C GLU A 92 13.57 -4.09 -3.24
N HIS A 93 14.46 -4.87 -3.86
CA HIS A 93 14.91 -6.13 -3.28
C HIS A 93 16.17 -5.88 -2.46
N LYS A 94 16.16 -6.31 -1.21
CA LYS A 94 17.31 -6.24 -0.30
C LYS A 94 17.62 -7.62 0.27
N GLY A 95 18.37 -8.40 -0.50
CA GLY A 95 18.62 -9.80 -0.18
C GLY A 95 17.29 -10.59 -0.18
N PRO A 96 16.93 -11.29 0.90
CA PRO A 96 15.67 -12.03 0.99
C PRO A 96 14.47 -11.13 1.36
N GLU A 97 14.70 -9.87 1.72
CA GLU A 97 13.66 -8.91 2.11
C GLU A 97 13.25 -8.03 0.92
N LEU A 98 12.06 -7.46 1.02
CA LEU A 98 11.62 -6.37 0.15
C LEU A 98 11.60 -5.08 0.95
N LEU A 99 11.95 -3.96 0.32
CA LEU A 99 11.65 -2.64 0.83
C LEU A 99 10.50 -2.04 0.04
N TRP A 100 9.48 -1.59 0.76
CA TRP A 100 8.35 -0.88 0.18
C TRP A 100 7.80 0.11 1.19
N ASP A 101 7.49 1.32 0.73
CA ASP A 101 6.96 2.39 1.56
C ASP A 101 5.42 2.42 1.49
N PRO A 102 4.69 2.25 2.62
CA PRO A 102 3.23 2.32 2.69
C PRO A 102 2.61 3.61 2.14
N ALA A 103 3.35 4.72 2.10
CA ALA A 103 2.88 5.97 1.47
C ALA A 103 2.62 5.80 -0.04
N ASN A 104 3.16 4.74 -0.66
CA ASN A 104 2.95 4.40 -2.06
C ASN A 104 1.73 3.51 -2.30
N LEU A 105 0.90 3.24 -1.29
CA LEU A 105 -0.33 2.47 -1.44
C LEU A 105 -1.24 3.10 -2.51
N PRO A 106 -1.70 2.34 -3.51
CA PRO A 106 -2.69 2.81 -4.46
C PRO A 106 -4.01 3.19 -3.77
N ALA A 107 -4.74 4.16 -4.33
CA ALA A 107 -6.02 4.59 -3.77
C ALA A 107 -7.13 3.53 -3.92
N GLU A 108 -7.14 2.82 -5.04
CA GLU A 108 -8.19 1.86 -5.38
C GLU A 108 -7.71 0.42 -5.19
N PRO A 109 -8.41 -0.40 -4.40
CA PRO A 109 -8.14 -1.83 -4.33
C PRO A 109 -8.66 -2.55 -5.59
N LEU A 110 -8.09 -3.71 -5.88
CA LEU A 110 -8.63 -4.67 -6.82
C LEU A 110 -10.03 -5.13 -6.36
N ALA A 111 -10.93 -5.31 -7.32
CA ALA A 111 -12.21 -5.94 -7.06
C ALA A 111 -11.98 -7.41 -6.65
N THR A 112 -12.45 -7.79 -5.46
CA THR A 112 -12.32 -9.14 -4.92
C THR A 112 -13.67 -9.69 -4.44
N SER A 113 -13.78 -11.01 -4.37
CA SER A 113 -14.99 -11.68 -3.88
C SER A 113 -14.64 -13.03 -3.26
N ASN A 114 -15.62 -13.67 -2.61
CA ASN A 114 -15.55 -15.04 -2.12
C ASN A 114 -14.35 -15.30 -1.18
N TRP A 115 -14.08 -14.36 -0.28
CA TRP A 115 -13.07 -14.51 0.76
C TRP A 115 -13.42 -15.63 1.72
N ILE A 116 -12.51 -16.58 1.89
CA ILE A 116 -12.60 -17.66 2.87
C ILE A 116 -11.29 -17.69 3.65
N ILE A 117 -11.35 -17.50 4.96
CA ILE A 117 -10.21 -17.59 5.87
C ILE A 117 -10.52 -18.71 6.86
N ARG A 118 -9.61 -19.67 6.99
CA ARG A 118 -9.77 -20.80 7.92
C ARG A 118 -8.45 -21.28 8.47
N ASP A 119 -8.48 -21.75 9.70
CA ASP A 119 -7.43 -22.58 10.28
C ASP A 119 -7.60 -24.02 9.74
N VAL A 120 -6.53 -24.59 9.18
CA VAL A 120 -6.49 -25.97 8.66
C VAL A 120 -5.52 -26.86 9.46
N GLY A 121 -5.33 -26.55 10.73
CA GLY A 121 -4.53 -27.30 11.70
C GLY A 121 -3.10 -26.80 11.79
N PHE A 122 -2.31 -27.05 10.74
CA PHE A 122 -0.88 -26.64 10.71
C PHE A 122 -0.63 -25.32 9.97
N ALA A 123 -1.68 -24.75 9.36
CA ALA A 123 -1.60 -23.56 8.54
C ALA A 123 -2.91 -22.77 8.63
N TYR A 124 -2.82 -21.48 8.38
CA TYR A 124 -3.97 -20.65 8.03
C TYR A 124 -4.10 -20.57 6.52
N ARG A 125 -5.30 -20.81 6.01
CA ARG A 125 -5.59 -20.74 4.57
C ARG A 125 -6.49 -19.56 4.26
N ILE A 126 -6.08 -18.76 3.29
CA ILE A 126 -6.79 -17.61 2.75
C ILE A 126 -7.10 -17.91 1.28
N ASP A 127 -8.37 -18.09 0.94
CA ASP A 127 -8.83 -18.17 -0.45
C ASP A 127 -9.55 -16.87 -0.82
N VAL A 128 -9.22 -16.30 -1.98
CA VAL A 128 -9.84 -15.06 -2.48
C VAL A 128 -9.92 -15.07 -4.00
N ARG A 129 -11.05 -14.60 -4.56
CA ARG A 129 -11.21 -14.44 -6.01
C ARG A 129 -10.88 -13.01 -6.45
N LEU A 130 -9.94 -12.86 -7.38
CA LEU A 130 -9.67 -11.61 -8.10
C LEU A 130 -10.72 -11.46 -9.22
N ALA A 131 -11.63 -10.51 -9.08
CA ALA A 131 -12.86 -10.48 -9.89
C ALA A 131 -12.59 -10.16 -11.37
N ALA A 132 -11.67 -9.24 -11.66
CA ALA A 132 -11.34 -8.84 -13.03
C ALA A 132 -10.74 -9.99 -13.86
N GLU A 133 -10.08 -10.94 -13.20
CA GLU A 133 -9.32 -12.02 -13.82
C GLU A 133 -10.04 -13.37 -13.70
N ASN A 134 -11.04 -13.44 -12.81
CA ASN A 134 -11.73 -14.65 -12.42
C ASN A 134 -10.83 -15.77 -11.85
N HIS A 135 -9.65 -15.40 -11.35
CA HIS A 135 -8.70 -16.31 -10.71
C HIS A 135 -8.91 -16.39 -9.20
N VAL A 136 -8.73 -17.57 -8.63
CA VAL A 136 -8.71 -17.79 -7.19
C VAL A 136 -7.26 -17.88 -6.71
N VAL A 137 -6.89 -17.01 -5.77
CA VAL A 137 -5.62 -17.06 -5.04
C VAL A 137 -5.87 -17.84 -3.74
N ASP A 138 -5.10 -18.90 -3.54
CA ASP A 138 -5.09 -19.76 -2.35
C ASP A 138 -3.72 -19.65 -1.69
N LEU A 139 -3.67 -18.94 -0.56
CA LEU A 139 -2.47 -18.68 0.22
C LEU A 139 -2.54 -19.42 1.55
N GLN A 140 -1.54 -20.25 1.82
CA GLN A 140 -1.39 -20.95 3.10
C GLN A 140 -0.19 -20.39 3.85
N LEU A 141 -0.41 -20.01 5.09
CA LEU A 141 0.56 -19.41 6.00
C LEU A 141 0.82 -20.39 7.16
N PRO A 142 2.09 -20.61 7.55
CA PRO A 142 2.41 -21.57 8.62
C PRO A 142 1.87 -21.13 9.98
N HIS A 143 1.74 -22.08 10.91
CA HIS A 143 1.64 -21.76 12.35
C HIS A 143 3.04 -21.69 13.01
N PRO A 144 3.23 -20.90 14.08
CA PRO A 144 2.31 -19.88 14.58
C PRO A 144 2.48 -18.58 13.79
N MET A 145 1.36 -18.00 13.38
CA MET A 145 1.27 -16.60 12.99
C MET A 145 0.38 -15.91 14.04
N ASP A 146 0.71 -14.70 14.47
CA ASP A 146 -0.11 -13.96 15.45
C ASP A 146 -1.33 -13.36 14.75
N LEU A 147 -2.27 -14.22 14.39
CA LEU A 147 -3.46 -13.89 13.61
C LEU A 147 -4.68 -13.59 14.49
N ARG A 148 -4.46 -13.24 15.76
CA ARG A 148 -5.54 -12.82 16.69
C ARG A 148 -6.30 -11.57 16.21
N TYR A 149 -5.86 -10.98 15.11
CA TYR A 149 -6.40 -9.79 14.47
C TYR A 149 -6.95 -10.05 13.05
N LEU A 150 -7.00 -11.31 12.60
CA LEU A 150 -7.66 -11.71 11.36
C LEU A 150 -9.17 -11.96 11.53
#